data_AF-L5KW45-F1
#
_entry.id   AF-L5KW45-F1
#
_cell.length_a   1.000
_cell.length_b   1.000
_cell.length_c   1.000
_cell.angle_alpha   90.00
_cell.angle_beta   90.00
_cell.angle_gamma   90.00
#
_symmetry.space_group_name_H-M   'P 1'
#
loop_
_entity.id
_entity.type
_entity.pdbx_description
1 polymer ?
#
loop_
_entity_poly.entity_id
_entity_poly.type
_entity_poly.pdbx_seq_one_letter_code
_entity_poly.pdbx_strand_id
1 'polypeptide(L)'
;MKHIISLYENINDTARNNSDCPHVVLPEEIFFTISIIGVLENLIVLLAVIKNKNLQAPMYFFICSLAISDMLGSLYKILENTLIMFGNMGYLKPRGNFETTADDIIDSLFILSLLGSIFSLSVIAADRYITIFHALQYHSIVTMRRTIVILTVIWTCCICSGITMVLFSHHIPTVITFTSLFPLMLVFILCLYVHMLLLAHSHARKISTLPRANMKGVITLTILLGVFIFCWAPFVLHVLLMTFCPNNPYCACYMSLFQVNGMLIMCNAVIDPFIYAFRSPELREAFKKMIFCCRFQ
;
A
#
# COMPACT_ATOMS: atom_id res chain seq x y z
N MET A 1 -2.86 -15.83 8.89
CA MET A 1 -4.26 -15.60 8.45
C MET A 1 -5.07 -16.89 8.55
N LYS A 2 -4.45 -18.09 8.60
CA LYS A 2 -5.12 -19.41 8.77
C LYS A 2 -5.98 -19.63 10.00
N HIS A 3 -5.73 -18.99 11.15
CA HIS A 3 -6.68 -19.08 12.28
C HIS A 3 -7.95 -18.29 11.98
N ILE A 4 -7.84 -17.17 11.24
CA ILE A 4 -8.96 -16.38 10.70
C ILE A 4 -9.58 -17.06 9.48
N ILE A 5 -8.81 -17.74 8.62
CA ILE A 5 -9.28 -18.46 7.43
C ILE A 5 -9.97 -19.79 7.80
N SER A 6 -9.51 -20.50 8.84
CA SER A 6 -10.20 -21.70 9.35
C SER A 6 -11.37 -21.36 10.28
N LEU A 7 -11.32 -20.22 11.00
CA LEU A 7 -12.53 -19.60 11.54
C LEU A 7 -13.46 -19.19 10.41
N TYR A 8 -12.96 -18.63 9.31
CA TYR A 8 -13.74 -18.22 8.13
C TYR A 8 -14.34 -19.39 7.37
N GLU A 9 -13.67 -20.53 7.20
CA GLU A 9 -14.28 -21.73 6.59
C GLU A 9 -15.40 -22.28 7.50
N ASN A 10 -15.16 -22.38 8.81
CA ASN A 10 -16.19 -22.86 9.74
C ASN A 10 -17.34 -21.86 9.96
N ILE A 11 -17.06 -20.56 10.02
CA ILE A 11 -18.05 -19.48 10.15
C ILE A 11 -18.78 -19.28 8.84
N ASN A 12 -18.10 -19.32 7.69
CA ASN A 12 -18.76 -19.33 6.39
C ASN A 12 -19.68 -20.52 6.33
N ASP A 13 -19.26 -21.76 6.60
CA ASP A 13 -20.19 -22.89 6.49
C ASP A 13 -21.41 -22.77 7.43
N THR A 14 -21.26 -22.09 8.57
CA THR A 14 -22.37 -21.84 9.50
C THR A 14 -23.28 -20.66 9.06
N ALA A 15 -22.72 -19.59 8.50
CA ALA A 15 -23.45 -18.41 8.02
C ALA A 15 -24.02 -18.57 6.58
N ARG A 16 -23.34 -19.37 5.75
CA ARG A 16 -23.67 -19.79 4.38
C ARG A 16 -24.89 -20.70 4.34
N ASN A 17 -25.11 -21.49 5.38
CA ASN A 17 -26.35 -22.23 5.55
C ASN A 17 -27.56 -21.31 5.87
N ASN A 18 -27.33 -20.04 6.23
CA ASN A 18 -28.36 -19.10 6.66
C ASN A 18 -28.48 -17.82 5.80
N SER A 19 -27.66 -17.62 4.75
CA SER A 19 -27.68 -16.40 3.93
C SER A 19 -27.49 -16.67 2.43
N ASP A 20 -28.40 -16.16 1.59
CA ASP A 20 -28.44 -16.34 0.12
C ASP A 20 -27.44 -15.44 -0.65
N CYS A 21 -26.23 -15.25 -0.15
CA CYS A 21 -25.26 -14.33 -0.78
C CYS A 21 -24.39 -15.05 -1.82
N PRO A 22 -24.37 -14.63 -3.11
CA PRO A 22 -23.53 -15.25 -4.11
C PRO A 22 -22.05 -14.92 -3.89
N HIS A 23 -21.19 -15.93 -3.91
CA HIS A 23 -19.74 -15.71 -3.86
C HIS A 23 -19.24 -15.11 -5.18
N VAL A 24 -18.62 -13.94 -5.08
CA VAL A 24 -17.96 -13.30 -6.23
C VAL A 24 -16.54 -13.85 -6.32
N VAL A 25 -16.34 -14.77 -7.26
CA VAL A 25 -15.02 -15.35 -7.55
C VAL A 25 -14.42 -14.63 -8.76
N LEU A 26 -13.25 -14.04 -8.57
CA LEU A 26 -12.43 -13.46 -9.62
C LEU A 26 -11.40 -14.51 -10.10
N PRO A 27 -11.13 -14.57 -11.42
CA PRO A 27 -10.09 -15.46 -11.96
C PRO A 27 -8.71 -15.15 -11.35
N GLU A 28 -7.98 -16.19 -10.96
CA GLU A 28 -6.65 -16.08 -10.34
C GLU A 28 -5.63 -15.40 -11.28
N GLU A 29 -5.81 -15.57 -12.58
CA GLU A 29 -4.97 -15.00 -13.65
C GLU A 29 -4.96 -13.46 -13.59
N ILE A 30 -6.08 -12.84 -13.19
CA ILE A 30 -6.18 -11.39 -13.09
C ILE A 30 -5.29 -10.88 -11.94
N PHE A 31 -5.31 -11.56 -10.80
CA PHE A 31 -4.46 -11.20 -9.67
C PHE A 31 -2.97 -11.36 -9.99
N PHE A 32 -2.58 -12.45 -10.67
CA PHE A 32 -1.20 -12.60 -11.12
C PHE A 32 -0.80 -11.49 -12.08
N THR A 33 -1.65 -11.19 -13.06
CA THR A 33 -1.38 -10.16 -14.07
C THR A 33 -1.17 -8.80 -13.42
N ILE A 34 -2.09 -8.36 -12.55
CA ILE A 34 -1.98 -7.06 -11.87
C ILE A 34 -0.78 -7.02 -10.94
N SER A 35 -0.49 -8.11 -10.22
CA SER A 35 0.68 -8.15 -9.33
C SER A 35 2.00 -8.08 -10.10
N ILE A 36 2.10 -8.76 -11.25
CA ILE A 36 3.28 -8.68 -12.12
C ILE A 36 3.46 -7.26 -12.64
N ILE A 37 2.38 -6.62 -13.10
CA ILE A 37 2.41 -5.21 -13.52
C ILE A 37 2.89 -4.33 -12.37
N GLY A 38 2.32 -4.50 -11.17
CA GLY A 38 2.71 -3.75 -9.97
C GLY A 38 4.19 -3.89 -9.62
N VAL A 39 4.77 -5.10 -9.74
CA VAL A 39 6.22 -5.30 -9.56
C VAL A 39 7.03 -4.58 -10.64
N LEU A 40 6.65 -4.74 -11.92
CA LEU A 40 7.41 -4.20 -13.05
C LEU A 40 7.40 -2.66 -13.09
N GLU A 41 6.24 -2.04 -12.88
CA GLU A 41 6.10 -0.59 -12.93
C GLU A 41 6.85 0.09 -11.77
N ASN A 42 6.74 -0.45 -10.56
CA ASN A 42 7.49 0.06 -9.42
C ASN A 42 9.00 -0.21 -9.54
N LEU A 43 9.41 -1.31 -10.18
CA LEU A 43 10.82 -1.53 -10.52
C LEU A 43 11.33 -0.46 -11.51
N ILE A 44 10.51 -0.08 -12.49
CA ILE A 44 10.85 1.01 -13.43
C ILE A 44 11.04 2.33 -12.68
N VAL A 45 10.18 2.65 -11.71
CA VAL A 45 10.33 3.83 -10.84
C VAL A 45 11.70 3.82 -10.14
N LEU A 46 12.08 2.71 -9.51
CA LEU A 46 13.37 2.58 -8.83
C LEU A 46 14.55 2.74 -9.79
N LEU A 47 14.51 2.05 -10.93
CA LEU A 47 15.57 2.12 -11.94
C LEU A 47 15.71 3.52 -12.53
N ALA A 48 14.60 4.25 -12.73
CA ALA A 48 14.62 5.62 -13.22
C ALA A 48 15.37 6.56 -12.28
N VAL A 49 15.09 6.46 -10.98
CA VAL A 49 15.76 7.29 -9.95
C VAL A 49 17.24 6.90 -9.82
N ILE A 50 17.57 5.60 -9.81
CA ILE A 50 18.95 5.11 -9.69
C ILE A 50 19.80 5.55 -10.89
N LYS A 51 19.28 5.44 -12.12
CA LYS A 51 20.05 5.72 -13.34
C LYS A 51 20.17 7.21 -13.65
N ASN A 52 19.19 8.03 -13.25
CA ASN A 52 19.16 9.44 -13.61
C ASN A 52 19.70 10.32 -12.47
N LYS A 53 20.89 10.90 -12.67
CA LYS A 53 21.51 11.82 -11.69
C LYS A 53 20.64 13.06 -11.39
N ASN A 54 19.80 13.47 -12.34
CA ASN A 54 18.88 14.59 -12.14
C ASN A 54 17.72 14.27 -11.17
N LEU A 55 17.51 12.98 -10.85
CA LEU A 55 16.48 12.52 -9.91
C LEU A 55 17.07 12.18 -8.52
N GLN A 56 18.24 12.70 -8.18
CA GLN A 56 18.91 12.42 -6.89
C GLN A 56 18.52 13.41 -5.78
N ALA A 57 17.32 13.98 -5.84
CA ALA A 57 16.77 14.86 -4.82
C ALA A 57 16.02 14.07 -3.73
N PRO A 58 15.97 14.56 -2.46
CA PRO A 58 15.29 13.88 -1.34
C PRO A 58 13.90 13.33 -1.66
N MET A 59 13.08 14.12 -2.35
CA MET A 59 11.72 13.75 -2.76
C MET A 59 11.65 12.40 -3.50
N TYR A 60 12.60 12.14 -4.41
CA TYR A 60 12.59 10.90 -5.20
C TYR A 60 12.96 9.67 -4.37
N PHE A 61 13.73 9.83 -3.29
CA PHE A 61 14.01 8.73 -2.37
C PHE A 61 12.77 8.34 -1.55
N PHE A 62 11.91 9.29 -1.22
CA PHE A 62 10.60 8.98 -0.62
C PHE A 62 9.68 8.23 -1.60
N ILE A 63 9.70 8.61 -2.88
CA ILE A 63 8.97 7.89 -3.94
C ILE A 63 9.53 6.48 -4.12
N CYS A 64 10.86 6.30 -4.08
CA CYS A 64 11.47 4.97 -4.11
C CYS A 64 11.05 4.10 -2.91
N SER A 65 10.94 4.70 -1.71
CA SER A 65 10.45 3.99 -0.54
C SER A 65 9.01 3.50 -0.74
N LEU A 66 8.13 4.32 -1.31
CA LEU A 66 6.78 3.90 -1.67
C LEU A 66 6.81 2.76 -2.70
N ALA A 67 7.60 2.90 -3.77
CA ALA A 67 7.73 1.87 -4.80
C ALA A 67 8.24 0.52 -4.27
N ILE A 68 9.20 0.51 -3.33
CA ILE A 68 9.65 -0.73 -2.67
C ILE A 68 8.49 -1.36 -1.89
N SER A 69 7.71 -0.54 -1.20
CA SER A 69 6.56 -1.00 -0.43
C SER A 69 5.48 -1.63 -1.31
N ASP A 70 5.15 -0.99 -2.43
CA ASP A 70 4.16 -1.48 -3.39
C ASP A 70 4.64 -2.75 -4.12
N MET A 71 5.95 -2.85 -4.39
CA MET A 71 6.57 -4.09 -4.88
C MET A 71 6.42 -5.23 -3.86
N LEU A 72 6.65 -4.97 -2.57
CA LEU A 72 6.49 -5.97 -1.52
C LEU A 72 5.03 -6.42 -1.40
N GLY A 73 4.06 -5.51 -1.51
CA GLY A 73 2.63 -5.86 -1.53
C GLY A 73 2.27 -6.70 -2.76
N SER A 74 2.83 -6.38 -3.91
CA SER A 74 2.63 -7.15 -5.15
C SER A 74 3.27 -8.54 -5.07
N LEU A 75 4.46 -8.66 -4.48
CA LEU A 75 5.14 -9.94 -4.24
C LEU A 75 4.40 -10.80 -3.22
N TYR A 76 3.88 -10.21 -2.14
CA TYR A 76 2.98 -10.88 -1.19
C TYR A 76 1.84 -11.57 -1.93
N LYS A 77 1.18 -10.86 -2.85
CA LYS A 77 0.03 -11.41 -3.56
C LYS A 77 0.38 -12.55 -4.51
N ILE A 78 1.52 -12.45 -5.20
CA ILE A 78 2.06 -13.54 -6.03
C ILE A 78 2.32 -14.78 -5.17
N LEU A 79 2.96 -14.62 -4.01
CA LEU A 79 3.29 -15.71 -3.11
C LEU A 79 2.03 -16.35 -2.51
N GLU A 80 1.07 -15.54 -2.05
CA GLU A 80 -0.22 -16.00 -1.52
C GLU A 80 -0.97 -16.85 -2.56
N ASN A 81 -1.18 -16.32 -3.77
CA ASN A 81 -1.90 -17.03 -4.82
C ASN A 81 -1.16 -18.31 -5.27
N THR A 82 0.17 -18.27 -5.30
CA THR A 82 0.98 -19.45 -5.62
C THR A 82 0.77 -20.55 -4.57
N LEU A 83 0.81 -20.21 -3.27
CA LEU A 83 0.54 -21.19 -2.21
C LEU A 83 -0.89 -21.74 -2.26
N ILE A 84 -1.89 -20.90 -2.56
CA ILE A 84 -3.28 -21.33 -2.72
C ILE A 84 -3.38 -22.34 -3.87
N MET A 85 -2.76 -22.04 -5.03
CA MET A 85 -2.75 -22.94 -6.19
C MET A 85 -2.09 -24.30 -5.86
N PHE A 86 -0.93 -24.29 -5.19
CA PHE A 86 -0.27 -25.52 -4.75
C PHE A 86 -1.11 -26.31 -3.74
N GLY A 87 -1.87 -25.63 -2.87
CA GLY A 87 -2.84 -26.24 -1.97
C GLY A 87 -3.98 -26.91 -2.72
N ASN A 88 -4.59 -26.22 -3.69
CA ASN A 88 -5.68 -26.74 -4.52
C ASN A 88 -5.27 -27.96 -5.34
N MET A 89 -4.00 -28.01 -5.79
CA MET A 89 -3.42 -29.15 -6.51
C MET A 89 -3.02 -30.32 -5.60
N GLY A 90 -3.23 -30.21 -4.28
CA GLY A 90 -2.95 -31.27 -3.30
C GLY A 90 -1.47 -31.44 -2.94
N TYR A 91 -0.59 -30.51 -3.35
CA TYR A 91 0.85 -30.57 -3.05
C TYR A 91 1.20 -30.07 -1.64
N LEU A 92 0.31 -29.28 -1.01
CA LEU A 92 0.51 -28.75 0.34
C LEU A 92 -0.49 -29.36 1.31
N LYS A 93 -0.02 -29.66 2.53
CA LYS A 93 -0.88 -30.15 3.61
C LYS A 93 -1.50 -28.96 4.34
N PRO A 94 -2.82 -28.97 4.65
CA PRO A 94 -3.48 -27.86 5.32
C PRO A 94 -2.88 -27.45 6.68
N ARG A 95 -2.13 -28.35 7.35
CA ARG A 95 -1.58 -28.16 8.70
C ARG A 95 -0.12 -28.65 8.88
N GLY A 96 0.72 -28.53 7.86
CA GLY A 96 2.15 -28.78 8.05
C GLY A 96 2.90 -27.55 8.61
N ASN A 97 4.04 -27.79 9.27
CA ASN A 97 4.88 -26.73 9.86
C ASN A 97 5.40 -25.75 8.80
N PHE A 98 5.64 -26.22 7.57
CA PHE A 98 6.08 -25.39 6.47
C PHE A 98 4.96 -24.42 6.04
N GLU A 99 3.74 -24.91 5.94
CA GLU A 99 2.58 -24.17 5.47
C GLU A 99 2.11 -23.11 6.48
N THR A 100 2.27 -23.35 7.78
CA THR A 100 2.01 -22.31 8.80
C THR A 100 3.09 -21.24 8.77
N THR A 101 4.36 -21.64 8.74
CA THR A 101 5.49 -20.69 8.69
C THR A 101 5.44 -19.83 7.43
N ALA A 102 5.09 -20.42 6.28
CA ALA A 102 4.94 -19.69 5.02
C ALA A 102 3.77 -18.70 5.07
N ASP A 103 2.63 -19.06 5.69
CA ASP A 103 1.48 -18.16 5.93
C ASP A 103 1.89 -16.96 6.78
N ASP A 104 2.58 -17.21 7.91
CA ASP A 104 3.03 -16.15 8.82
C ASP A 104 4.04 -15.19 8.13
N ILE A 105 4.96 -15.73 7.33
CA ILE A 105 5.91 -14.91 6.55
C ILE A 105 5.17 -14.07 5.50
N ILE A 106 4.24 -14.66 4.76
CA ILE A 106 3.45 -13.97 3.74
C ILE A 106 2.62 -12.85 4.35
N ASP A 107 1.94 -13.10 5.47
CA ASP A 107 1.23 -12.07 6.23
C ASP A 107 2.15 -10.94 6.71
N SER A 108 3.37 -11.27 7.12
CA SER A 108 4.34 -10.26 7.54
C SER A 108 4.76 -9.35 6.38
N LEU A 109 4.85 -9.87 5.15
CA LEU A 109 5.13 -9.08 3.95
C LEU A 109 3.98 -8.11 3.64
N PHE A 110 2.73 -8.56 3.83
CA PHE A 110 1.56 -7.69 3.71
C PHE A 110 1.63 -6.52 4.70
N ILE A 111 1.88 -6.80 5.99
CA ILE A 111 2.02 -5.75 7.01
C ILE A 111 3.20 -4.81 6.72
N LEU A 112 4.33 -5.36 6.29
CA LEU A 112 5.53 -4.59 5.92
C LEU A 112 5.21 -3.62 4.77
N SER A 113 4.54 -4.10 3.72
CA SER A 113 4.12 -3.28 2.58
C SER A 113 3.08 -2.22 2.98
N LEU A 114 2.17 -2.55 3.89
CA LEU A 114 1.16 -1.62 4.34
C LEU A 114 1.80 -0.46 5.12
N LEU A 115 2.58 -0.78 6.15
CA LEU A 115 3.24 0.22 6.99
C LEU A 115 4.25 1.05 6.19
N GLY A 116 4.99 0.41 5.29
CA GLY A 116 5.92 1.08 4.39
C GLY A 116 5.23 2.13 3.52
N SER A 117 4.05 1.81 2.95
CA SER A 117 3.32 2.74 2.07
C SER A 117 2.73 3.91 2.86
N ILE A 118 2.16 3.66 4.05
CA ILE A 118 1.65 4.74 4.94
C ILE A 118 2.77 5.70 5.32
N PHE A 119 3.88 5.19 5.84
CA PHE A 119 4.97 6.03 6.31
C PHE A 119 5.63 6.78 5.14
N SER A 120 5.74 6.15 3.98
CA SER A 120 6.23 6.81 2.76
C SER A 120 5.30 7.95 2.34
N LEU A 121 3.98 7.73 2.26
CA LEU A 121 2.99 8.77 1.96
C LEU A 121 3.00 9.90 2.99
N SER A 122 3.21 9.56 4.27
CA SER A 122 3.30 10.53 5.37
C SER A 122 4.52 11.44 5.21
N VAL A 123 5.67 10.86 4.90
CA VAL A 123 6.89 11.64 4.69
C VAL A 123 6.81 12.45 3.40
N ILE A 124 6.19 11.93 2.33
CA ILE A 124 5.89 12.72 1.14
C ILE A 124 4.99 13.91 1.51
N ALA A 125 3.98 13.71 2.37
CA ALA A 125 3.13 14.80 2.86
C ALA A 125 3.89 15.85 3.68
N ALA A 126 4.76 15.41 4.59
CA ALA A 126 5.61 16.30 5.37
C ALA A 126 6.58 17.08 4.47
N ASP A 127 7.22 16.41 3.51
CA ASP A 127 8.12 17.02 2.53
C ASP A 127 7.40 18.08 1.67
N ARG A 128 6.19 17.78 1.20
CA ARG A 128 5.34 18.76 0.49
C ARG A 128 4.98 19.94 1.37
N TYR A 129 4.64 19.70 2.64
CA TYR A 129 4.37 20.78 3.59
C TYR A 129 5.58 21.71 3.77
N ILE A 130 6.77 21.15 4.00
CA ILE A 130 8.01 21.93 4.20
C ILE A 130 8.34 22.70 2.92
N THR A 131 8.20 22.09 1.75
CA THR A 131 8.45 22.74 0.45
C THR A 131 7.59 24.00 0.27
N ILE A 132 6.36 23.99 0.77
CA ILE A 132 5.39 25.09 0.59
C ILE A 132 5.58 26.17 1.66
N PHE A 133 5.62 25.80 2.93
CA PHE A 133 5.62 26.75 4.03
C PHE A 133 7.02 27.24 4.41
N HIS A 134 8.05 26.45 4.13
CA HIS A 134 9.43 26.74 4.47
C HIS A 134 10.33 26.76 3.22
N ALA A 135 9.80 27.24 2.09
CA ALA A 135 10.49 27.23 0.78
C ALA A 135 11.94 27.78 0.84
N LEU A 136 12.15 28.92 1.52
CA LEU A 136 13.48 29.55 1.63
C LEU A 136 14.46 28.77 2.52
N GLN A 137 13.94 27.95 3.43
CA GLN A 137 14.73 27.15 4.37
C GLN A 137 14.78 25.67 3.97
N TYR A 138 14.07 25.27 2.91
CA TYR A 138 13.92 23.88 2.48
C TYR A 138 15.28 23.18 2.36
N HIS A 139 16.25 23.82 1.69
CA HIS A 139 17.59 23.26 1.50
C HIS A 139 18.38 23.05 2.81
N SER A 140 18.06 23.81 3.87
CA SER A 140 18.66 23.62 5.19
C SER A 140 17.91 22.58 6.03
N ILE A 141 16.61 22.39 5.79
CA ILE A 141 15.75 21.47 6.56
C ILE A 141 15.86 20.04 6.00
N VAL A 142 15.60 19.89 4.70
CA VAL A 142 15.53 18.60 4.01
C VAL A 142 16.86 18.34 3.30
N THR A 143 17.66 17.47 3.90
CA THR A 143 18.97 17.07 3.36
C THR A 143 18.99 15.58 3.04
N MET A 144 19.90 15.17 2.16
CA MET A 144 20.09 13.76 1.79
C MET A 144 20.39 12.87 3.00
N ARG A 145 21.25 13.33 3.91
CA ARG A 145 21.59 12.58 5.13
C ARG A 145 20.37 12.35 6.01
N ARG A 146 19.55 13.39 6.24
CA ARG A 146 18.32 13.27 7.04
C ARG A 146 17.29 12.38 6.37
N THR A 147 17.17 12.46 5.05
CA THR A 147 16.30 11.61 4.23
C THR A 147 16.63 10.14 4.40
N ILE A 148 17.92 9.77 4.26
CA ILE A 148 18.37 8.39 4.46
C ILE A 148 18.08 7.93 5.89
N VAL A 149 18.35 8.75 6.91
CA VAL A 149 18.04 8.40 8.31
C VAL A 149 16.55 8.14 8.52
N ILE A 150 15.68 9.02 8.00
CA ILE A 150 14.21 8.85 8.10
C ILE A 150 13.78 7.53 7.45
N LEU A 151 14.28 7.23 6.24
CA LEU A 151 13.96 5.99 5.54
C LEU A 151 14.45 4.75 6.31
N THR A 152 15.68 4.76 6.83
CA THR A 152 16.20 3.67 7.67
C THR A 152 15.32 3.43 8.89
N VAL A 153 14.89 4.48 9.58
CA VAL A 153 14.00 4.37 10.74
C VAL A 153 12.66 3.75 10.34
N ILE A 154 12.04 4.24 9.26
CA ILE A 154 10.77 3.70 8.74
C ILE A 154 10.89 2.21 8.45
N TRP A 155 11.88 1.81 7.66
CA TRP A 155 12.04 0.40 7.28
C TRP A 155 12.37 -0.49 8.47
N THR A 156 13.16 0.00 9.43
CA THR A 156 13.44 -0.72 10.67
C THR A 156 12.15 -0.95 11.46
N CYS A 157 11.31 0.09 11.63
CA CYS A 157 10.01 -0.04 12.30
C CYS A 157 9.08 -1.02 11.59
N CYS A 158 9.01 -0.96 10.25
CA CYS A 158 8.19 -1.88 9.47
C CYS A 158 8.67 -3.34 9.62
N ILE A 159 9.98 -3.58 9.54
CA ILE A 159 10.58 -4.92 9.72
C ILE A 159 10.33 -5.45 11.13
N CYS A 160 10.53 -4.62 12.16
CA CYS A 160 10.23 -5.00 13.55
C CYS A 160 8.76 -5.38 13.73
N SER A 161 7.85 -4.65 13.11
CA SER A 161 6.41 -4.96 13.12
C SER A 161 6.12 -6.30 12.41
N GLY A 162 6.71 -6.54 11.24
CA GLY A 162 6.60 -7.82 10.53
C GLY A 162 7.14 -8.99 11.34
N ILE A 163 8.31 -8.85 11.98
CA ILE A 163 8.88 -9.88 12.87
C ILE A 163 7.95 -10.15 14.05
N THR A 164 7.36 -9.11 14.64
CA THR A 164 6.41 -9.25 15.76
C THR A 164 5.18 -10.05 15.33
N MET A 165 4.70 -9.84 14.10
CA MET A 165 3.63 -10.65 13.54
C MET A 165 4.05 -12.12 13.47
N VAL A 166 5.18 -12.45 12.83
CA VAL A 166 5.63 -13.85 12.67
C VAL A 166 5.81 -14.56 14.01
N LEU A 167 6.40 -13.89 15.01
CA LEU A 167 6.68 -14.51 16.30
C LEU A 167 5.44 -14.70 17.17
N PHE A 168 4.44 -13.82 17.04
CA PHE A 168 3.29 -13.77 17.95
C PHE A 168 1.94 -13.89 17.24
N SER A 169 1.90 -14.43 16.01
CA SER A 169 0.69 -14.55 15.18
C SER A 169 -0.41 -15.37 15.86
N HIS A 170 -0.04 -16.31 16.73
CA HIS A 170 -0.97 -17.16 17.49
C HIS A 170 -1.56 -16.48 18.74
N HIS A 171 -1.00 -15.35 19.18
CA HIS A 171 -1.50 -14.65 20.35
C HIS A 171 -2.66 -13.73 19.97
N ILE A 172 -3.84 -13.97 20.58
CA ILE A 172 -5.05 -13.15 20.37
C ILE A 172 -4.80 -11.64 20.52
N PRO A 173 -4.05 -11.15 21.54
CA PRO A 173 -3.76 -9.72 21.67
C PRO A 173 -3.01 -9.14 20.46
N THR A 174 -2.10 -9.91 19.85
CA THR A 174 -1.35 -9.50 18.66
C THR A 174 -2.31 -9.31 17.48
N VAL A 175 -3.19 -10.29 17.24
CA VAL A 175 -4.19 -10.24 16.16
C VAL A 175 -5.12 -9.04 16.33
N ILE A 176 -5.62 -8.79 17.54
CA ILE A 176 -6.49 -7.64 17.84
C ILE A 176 -5.72 -6.33 17.62
N THR A 177 -4.47 -6.25 18.08
CA THR A 177 -3.63 -5.06 17.92
C THR A 177 -3.45 -4.74 16.44
N PHE A 178 -3.01 -5.72 15.63
CA PHE A 178 -2.83 -5.51 14.19
C PHE A 178 -4.14 -5.19 13.47
N THR A 179 -5.24 -5.87 13.83
CA THR A 179 -6.57 -5.56 13.28
C THR A 179 -6.99 -4.12 13.58
N SER A 180 -6.70 -3.61 14.79
CA SER A 180 -6.99 -2.23 15.17
C SER A 180 -6.11 -1.18 14.48
N LEU A 181 -4.93 -1.56 13.98
CA LEU A 181 -4.04 -0.65 13.24
C LEU A 181 -4.63 -0.26 11.88
N PHE A 182 -5.38 -1.13 11.21
CA PHE A 182 -5.99 -0.85 9.91
C PHE A 182 -6.94 0.36 9.91
N PRO A 183 -7.95 0.46 10.79
CA PRO A 183 -8.80 1.66 10.86
C PRO A 183 -8.04 2.88 11.36
N LEU A 184 -7.10 2.74 12.31
CA LEU A 184 -6.29 3.85 12.79
C LEU A 184 -5.45 4.47 11.67
N MET A 185 -4.85 3.62 10.83
CA MET A 185 -4.16 4.04 9.62
C MET A 185 -5.08 4.83 8.70
N LEU A 186 -6.29 4.31 8.40
CA LEU A 186 -7.19 4.99 7.48
C LEU A 186 -7.63 6.35 8.00
N VAL A 187 -7.91 6.46 9.30
CA VAL A 187 -8.21 7.75 9.93
C VAL A 187 -7.02 8.69 9.80
N PHE A 188 -5.81 8.21 10.02
CA PHE A 188 -4.61 9.01 9.88
C PHE A 188 -4.39 9.49 8.43
N ILE A 189 -4.50 8.62 7.42
CA ILE A 189 -4.41 8.99 6.01
C ILE A 189 -5.54 9.95 5.60
N LEU A 190 -6.76 9.74 6.11
CA LEU A 190 -7.90 10.64 5.87
C LEU A 190 -7.62 12.04 6.46
N CYS A 191 -7.06 12.12 7.66
CA CYS A 191 -6.64 13.39 8.26
C CYS A 191 -5.60 14.09 7.39
N LEU A 192 -4.59 13.36 6.88
CA LEU A 192 -3.61 13.91 5.93
C LEU A 192 -4.27 14.39 4.64
N TYR A 193 -5.19 13.61 4.07
CA TYR A 193 -5.93 13.96 2.87
C TYR A 193 -6.73 15.25 3.04
N VAL A 194 -7.52 15.35 4.12
CA VAL A 194 -8.31 16.55 4.45
C VAL A 194 -7.39 17.74 4.66
N HIS A 195 -6.31 17.57 5.41
CA HIS A 195 -5.33 18.63 5.63
C HIS A 195 -4.73 19.14 4.31
N MET A 196 -4.32 18.24 3.40
CA MET A 196 -3.76 18.63 2.11
C MET A 196 -4.80 19.25 1.16
N LEU A 197 -6.06 18.82 1.23
CA LEU A 197 -7.16 19.46 0.51
C LEU A 197 -7.43 20.88 1.01
N LEU A 198 -7.55 21.05 2.33
CA LEU A 198 -7.76 22.36 2.93
C LEU A 198 -6.59 23.30 2.60
N LEU A 199 -5.37 22.77 2.60
CA LEU A 199 -4.18 23.46 2.15
C LEU A 199 -4.33 23.93 0.69
N ALA A 200 -4.70 23.02 -0.22
CA ALA A 200 -4.92 23.35 -1.63
C ALA A 200 -6.00 24.44 -1.81
N HIS A 201 -7.13 24.32 -1.12
CA HIS A 201 -8.23 25.29 -1.18
C HIS A 201 -7.89 26.65 -0.56
N SER A 202 -7.14 26.65 0.55
CA SER A 202 -6.65 27.88 1.19
C SER A 202 -5.71 28.64 0.26
N HIS A 203 -4.79 27.93 -0.40
CA HIS A 203 -3.90 28.50 -1.40
C HIS A 203 -4.67 28.97 -2.64
N ALA A 204 -5.62 28.20 -3.15
CA ALA A 204 -6.45 28.63 -4.28
C ALA A 204 -7.20 29.95 -4.02
N ARG A 205 -7.61 30.19 -2.77
CA ARG A 205 -8.31 31.42 -2.36
C ARG A 205 -7.38 32.61 -2.10
N LYS A 206 -6.12 32.38 -1.70
CA LYS A 206 -5.15 33.45 -1.40
C LYS A 206 -4.29 33.87 -2.61
N ILE A 207 -4.33 33.16 -3.73
CA ILE A 207 -3.36 33.32 -4.83
C ILE A 207 -3.92 34.20 -5.97
N SER A 208 -3.63 35.50 -5.88
CA SER A 208 -3.35 36.35 -7.05
C SER A 208 -1.83 36.49 -7.30
N THR A 209 -0.96 35.94 -6.44
CA THR A 209 0.49 36.29 -6.43
C THR A 209 1.52 35.15 -6.25
N LEU A 210 1.14 33.87 -6.07
CA LEU A 210 2.08 32.75 -5.89
C LEU A 210 2.20 31.83 -7.14
N PRO A 211 3.36 31.18 -7.40
CA PRO A 211 3.57 30.39 -8.62
C PRO A 211 2.72 29.12 -8.70
N ARG A 212 2.04 28.93 -9.84
CA ARG A 212 1.22 27.76 -10.22
C ARG A 212 1.96 26.41 -10.11
N ALA A 213 3.29 26.43 -10.06
CA ALA A 213 4.15 25.25 -9.92
C ALA A 213 4.05 24.58 -8.54
N ASN A 214 3.86 25.35 -7.45
CA ASN A 214 3.79 24.78 -6.09
C ASN A 214 2.51 23.97 -5.85
N MET A 215 1.41 24.31 -6.52
CA MET A 215 0.13 23.60 -6.38
C MET A 215 0.13 22.22 -7.04
N LYS A 216 0.97 21.99 -8.06
CA LYS A 216 0.98 20.71 -8.78
C LYS A 216 1.33 19.54 -7.85
N GLY A 217 2.31 19.74 -6.96
CA GLY A 217 2.73 18.74 -5.98
C GLY A 217 1.66 18.42 -4.94
N VAL A 218 0.93 19.43 -4.45
CA VAL A 218 -0.20 19.23 -3.52
C VAL A 218 -1.28 18.38 -4.17
N ILE A 219 -1.70 18.72 -5.39
CA ILE A 219 -2.72 17.98 -6.12
C ILE A 219 -2.29 16.52 -6.33
N THR A 220 -1.04 16.29 -6.75
CA THR A 220 -0.52 14.92 -6.95
C THR A 220 -0.61 14.12 -5.66
N LEU A 221 -0.18 14.68 -4.53
CA LEU A 221 -0.26 14.00 -3.26
C LEU A 221 -1.70 13.78 -2.78
N THR A 222 -2.60 14.76 -2.97
CA THR A 222 -4.02 14.59 -2.66
C THR A 222 -4.62 13.43 -3.45
N ILE A 223 -4.26 13.28 -4.73
CA ILE A 223 -4.70 12.14 -5.56
C ILE A 223 -4.15 10.83 -4.99
N LEU A 224 -2.85 10.75 -4.67
CA LEU A 224 -2.23 9.56 -4.08
C LEU A 224 -2.92 9.14 -2.78
N LEU A 225 -3.13 10.08 -1.85
CA LEU A 225 -3.82 9.80 -0.58
C LEU A 225 -5.28 9.39 -0.80
N GLY A 226 -5.98 9.99 -1.77
CA GLY A 226 -7.35 9.65 -2.10
C GLY A 226 -7.49 8.24 -2.70
N VAL A 227 -6.59 7.87 -3.62
CA VAL A 227 -6.52 6.51 -4.19
C VAL A 227 -6.24 5.49 -3.09
N PHE A 228 -5.28 5.77 -2.20
CA PHE A 228 -4.99 4.91 -1.06
C PHE A 228 -6.24 4.67 -0.21
N ILE A 229 -6.97 5.72 0.19
CA ILE A 229 -8.21 5.57 0.97
C ILE A 229 -9.24 4.73 0.20
N PHE A 230 -9.45 5.02 -1.08
CA PHE A 230 -10.44 4.31 -1.91
C PHE A 230 -10.11 2.82 -2.05
N CYS A 231 -8.85 2.47 -2.27
CA CYS A 231 -8.40 1.10 -2.44
C CYS A 231 -8.40 0.31 -1.12
N TRP A 232 -8.06 0.95 0.00
CA TRP A 232 -7.89 0.29 1.29
C TRP A 232 -9.14 0.26 2.17
N ALA A 233 -10.01 1.28 2.12
CA ALA A 233 -11.21 1.36 2.96
C ALA A 233 -12.12 0.13 2.87
N PRO A 234 -12.40 -0.43 1.68
CA PRO A 234 -13.23 -1.63 1.57
C PRO A 234 -12.62 -2.85 2.27
N PHE A 235 -11.30 -3.02 2.18
CA PHE A 235 -10.61 -4.12 2.82
C PHE A 235 -10.53 -3.95 4.34
N VAL A 236 -10.31 -2.73 4.84
CA VAL A 236 -10.36 -2.48 6.28
C VAL A 236 -11.73 -2.79 6.85
N LEU A 237 -12.81 -2.39 6.16
CA LEU A 237 -14.17 -2.78 6.55
C LEU A 237 -14.31 -4.31 6.55
N HIS A 238 -13.77 -5.00 5.55
CA HIS A 238 -13.81 -6.46 5.47
C HIS A 238 -13.16 -7.11 6.71
N VAL A 239 -11.93 -6.71 7.06
CA VAL A 239 -11.19 -7.25 8.22
C VAL A 239 -11.93 -6.96 9.54
N LEU A 240 -12.52 -5.76 9.69
CA LEU A 240 -13.31 -5.41 10.86
C LEU A 240 -14.56 -6.27 10.99
N LEU A 241 -15.31 -6.47 9.91
CA LEU A 241 -16.51 -7.30 9.93
C LEU A 241 -16.18 -8.76 10.22
N MET A 242 -15.07 -9.27 9.69
CA MET A 242 -14.59 -10.63 9.97
C MET A 242 -14.22 -10.82 11.45
N THR A 243 -13.68 -9.78 12.09
CA THR A 243 -13.23 -9.85 13.48
C THR A 243 -14.35 -9.60 14.49
N PHE A 244 -15.22 -8.62 14.22
CA PHE A 244 -16.24 -8.15 15.17
C PHE A 244 -17.67 -8.60 14.84
N CYS A 245 -17.92 -9.04 13.60
CA CYS A 245 -19.25 -9.43 13.12
C CYS A 245 -19.30 -10.81 12.41
N PRO A 246 -18.58 -11.86 12.88
CA PRO A 246 -18.39 -13.10 12.12
C PRO A 246 -19.69 -13.85 11.78
N ASN A 247 -20.61 -13.97 12.73
CA ASN A 247 -21.77 -14.86 12.62
C ASN A 247 -23.05 -14.16 12.14
N ASN A 248 -22.96 -12.88 11.75
CA ASN A 248 -24.13 -12.10 11.40
C ASN A 248 -24.41 -12.21 9.89
N PRO A 249 -25.62 -12.64 9.47
CA PRO A 249 -25.95 -12.78 8.05
C PRO A 249 -25.88 -11.46 7.27
N TYR A 250 -26.10 -10.31 7.92
CA TYR A 250 -25.95 -8.99 7.28
C TYR A 250 -24.49 -8.67 6.94
N CYS A 251 -23.54 -9.19 7.72
CA CYS A 251 -22.12 -9.01 7.50
C CYS A 251 -21.57 -10.03 6.47
N ALA A 252 -22.20 -11.20 6.35
CA ALA A 252 -21.81 -12.28 5.44
C ALA A 252 -21.79 -11.84 3.96
N CYS A 253 -22.78 -11.05 3.53
CA CYS A 253 -22.82 -10.54 2.15
C CYS A 253 -21.57 -9.72 1.80
N TYR A 254 -21.12 -8.84 2.70
CA TYR A 254 -19.93 -8.04 2.45
C TYR A 254 -18.65 -8.88 2.53
N MET A 255 -18.61 -9.88 3.41
CA MET A 255 -17.49 -10.82 3.49
C MET A 255 -17.31 -11.61 2.18
N SER A 256 -18.39 -11.90 1.46
CA SER A 256 -18.32 -12.56 0.15
C SER A 256 -17.53 -11.78 -0.92
N LEU A 257 -17.34 -10.47 -0.73
CA LEU A 257 -16.59 -9.58 -1.63
C LEU A 257 -15.08 -9.56 -1.36
N PHE A 258 -14.54 -10.48 -0.56
CA PHE A 258 -13.12 -10.53 -0.19
C PHE A 258 -12.17 -10.39 -1.39
N GLN A 259 -12.41 -11.14 -2.48
CA GLN A 259 -11.56 -11.10 -3.66
C GLN A 259 -11.64 -9.75 -4.38
N VAL A 260 -12.82 -9.12 -4.44
CA VAL A 260 -13.00 -7.79 -5.03
C VAL A 260 -12.26 -6.73 -4.19
N ASN A 261 -12.37 -6.80 -2.87
CA ASN A 261 -11.65 -5.90 -1.95
C ASN A 261 -10.13 -6.09 -2.05
N GLY A 262 -9.66 -7.34 -2.17
CA GLY A 262 -8.26 -7.64 -2.43
C GLY A 262 -7.79 -7.06 -3.76
N MET A 263 -8.61 -7.14 -4.81
CA MET A 263 -8.29 -6.56 -6.13
C MET A 263 -8.11 -5.04 -6.06
N LEU A 264 -8.97 -4.35 -5.30
CA LEU A 264 -8.85 -2.90 -5.12
C LEU A 264 -7.53 -2.49 -4.46
N ILE A 265 -7.05 -3.24 -3.46
CA ILE A 265 -5.72 -3.00 -2.87
C ILE A 265 -4.62 -3.16 -3.92
N MET A 266 -4.70 -4.22 -4.73
CA MET A 266 -3.69 -4.49 -5.76
C MET A 266 -3.62 -3.37 -6.81
N CYS A 267 -4.76 -2.76 -7.14
CA CYS A 267 -4.80 -1.61 -8.03
C CYS A 267 -4.02 -0.40 -7.47
N ASN A 268 -3.92 -0.23 -6.14
CA ASN A 268 -3.17 0.89 -5.55
C ASN A 268 -1.71 0.91 -6.03
N ALA A 269 -1.05 -0.25 -5.96
CA ALA A 269 0.35 -0.42 -6.35
C ALA A 269 0.61 -0.10 -7.84
N VAL A 270 -0.41 -0.29 -8.70
CA VAL A 270 -0.34 0.00 -10.14
C VAL A 270 -0.62 1.49 -10.40
N ILE A 271 -1.62 2.06 -9.72
CA ILE A 271 -2.08 3.43 -9.95
C ILE A 271 -1.00 4.47 -9.55
N ASP A 272 -0.19 4.20 -8.53
CA ASP A 272 0.81 5.14 -8.02
C ASP A 272 1.87 5.54 -9.07
N PRO A 273 2.59 4.60 -9.73
CA PRO A 273 3.45 4.90 -10.89
C PRO A 273 2.78 5.68 -12.02
N PHE A 274 1.53 5.36 -12.36
CA PHE A 274 0.78 6.11 -13.38
C PHE A 274 0.58 7.57 -12.96
N ILE A 275 0.19 7.81 -11.71
CA ILE A 275 0.04 9.18 -11.19
C ILE A 275 1.37 9.93 -11.32
N TYR A 276 2.50 9.32 -10.95
CA TYR A 276 3.81 9.95 -11.08
C TYR A 276 4.17 10.25 -12.54
N ALA A 277 3.93 9.32 -13.46
CA ALA A 277 4.21 9.49 -14.89
C ALA A 277 3.41 10.66 -15.50
N PHE A 278 2.17 10.86 -15.09
CA PHE A 278 1.36 11.99 -15.59
C PHE A 278 1.71 13.31 -14.91
N ARG A 279 2.10 13.28 -13.63
CA ARG A 279 2.18 14.48 -12.79
C ARG A 279 3.59 15.03 -12.60
N SER A 280 4.65 14.22 -12.68
CA SER A 280 6.05 14.65 -12.63
C SER A 280 6.65 14.64 -14.04
N PRO A 281 6.92 15.82 -14.63
CA PRO A 281 7.60 15.92 -15.91
C PRO A 281 8.96 15.22 -15.90
N GLU A 282 9.70 15.31 -14.79
CA GLU A 282 11.04 14.76 -14.65
C GLU A 282 11.04 13.23 -14.69
N LEU A 283 10.11 12.60 -13.95
CA LEU A 283 9.91 11.15 -13.99
C LEU A 283 9.37 10.69 -15.35
N ARG A 284 8.42 11.44 -15.93
CA ARG A 284 7.89 11.14 -17.27
C ARG A 284 8.98 11.10 -18.32
N GLU A 285 9.88 12.08 -18.34
CA GLU A 285 10.98 12.11 -19.30
C GLU A 285 12.00 10.99 -19.01
N ALA A 286 12.22 10.64 -17.75
CA ALA A 286 13.05 9.47 -17.41
C ALA A 286 12.43 8.15 -17.91
N PHE A 287 11.12 7.95 -17.74
CA PHE A 287 10.40 6.78 -18.23
C PHE A 287 10.43 6.70 -19.75
N LYS A 288 10.20 7.80 -20.47
CA LYS A 288 10.34 7.85 -21.93
C LYS A 288 11.75 7.44 -22.36
N LYS A 289 12.80 7.99 -21.73
CA LYS A 289 14.19 7.62 -22.06
C LYS A 289 14.47 6.13 -21.86
N MET A 290 13.93 5.54 -20.79
CA MET A 290 14.08 4.12 -20.51
C MET A 290 13.33 3.23 -21.50
N ILE A 291 12.08 3.57 -21.84
CA ILE A 291 11.25 2.79 -22.78
C ILE A 291 11.79 2.89 -24.21
N PHE A 292 12.21 4.08 -24.63
CA PHE A 292 12.73 4.33 -25.99
C PHE A 292 14.25 4.15 -26.11
N CYS A 293 14.92 3.50 -25.14
CA CYS A 293 16.38 3.25 -25.12
C CYS A 293 17.25 4.48 -25.44
N CYS A 294 16.78 5.69 -25.12
CA CYS A 294 17.53 6.92 -25.35
C CYS A 294 18.51 7.12 -24.19
N ARG A 295 19.82 7.18 -24.47
CA ARG A 295 20.87 7.31 -23.44
C ARG A 295 20.62 8.51 -22.52
N PHE A 296 20.76 8.31 -21.20
CA PHE A 296 20.90 9.40 -20.24
C PHE A 296 22.23 10.11 -20.54
N GLN A 297 22.15 11.28 -21.15
CA GLN A 297 23.30 12.15 -21.44
C GLN A 297 23.34 13.28 -20.42
#